data_AF-A0AAE9YCC6-F1
#
_entry.id   AF-A0AAE9YCC6-F1
#
_cell.length_a   1.000
_cell.length_b   1.000
_cell.length_c   1.000
_cell.angle_alpha   90.00
_cell.angle_beta   90.00
_cell.angle_gamma   90.00
#
_symmetry.space_group_name_H-M   'P 1'
#
loop_
_entity.id
_entity.type
_entity.pdbx_description
1 polymer ?
#
loop_
_entity_poly.entity_id
_entity_poly.type
_entity_poly.pdbx_seq_one_letter_code
_entity_poly.pdbx_strand_id
1 'polypeptide(L)'
;MSSFIGLLAQVDVDASSEGLPGADLIQQLLDWAQMIALWASLGSILLGAAMYGLAREGGSYGAASKGKSFALGGVVGAILAGLAPSAVNLLFEAAG
;
A
#
# COMPACT_ATOMS: atom_id res chain seq x y z
N MET A 1 29.68 43.47 1.12
CA MET A 1 30.30 42.21 1.56
C MET A 1 29.28 41.46 2.41
N SER A 2 28.39 40.68 1.77
CA SER A 2 27.43 39.72 2.36
C SER A 2 26.40 39.36 1.28
N SER A 3 26.77 38.51 0.33
CA SER A 3 25.78 37.71 -0.42
C SER A 3 26.42 36.57 -1.25
N PHE A 4 27.71 36.26 -1.04
CA PHE A 4 28.28 35.01 -1.55
C PHE A 4 27.77 33.78 -0.77
N ILE A 5 27.19 33.99 0.43
CA ILE A 5 26.59 32.94 1.26
C ILE A 5 25.20 32.51 0.73
N GLY A 6 24.48 33.37 0.02
CA GLY A 6 23.16 33.04 -0.55
C GLY A 6 23.23 32.17 -1.81
N LEU A 7 24.35 32.21 -2.54
CA LEU A 7 24.52 31.46 -3.80
C LEU A 7 24.90 29.98 -3.57
N LEU A 8 25.35 29.62 -2.36
CA LEU A 8 25.70 28.23 -1.98
C LEU A 8 24.62 27.54 -1.14
N ALA A 9 23.57 28.27 -0.74
CA ALA A 9 22.47 27.76 0.08
C ALA A 9 21.22 27.38 -0.73
N GLN A 10 21.21 27.66 -2.04
CA GLN A 10 20.11 27.31 -2.93
C GLN A 10 20.47 26.07 -3.74
N VAL A 11 20.69 24.96 -3.04
CA VAL A 11 20.48 23.64 -3.65
C VAL A 11 18.99 23.38 -3.51
N ASP A 12 18.26 23.82 -4.52
CA ASP A 12 16.88 23.40 -4.73
C ASP A 12 16.94 21.92 -5.10
N VAL A 13 16.77 21.05 -4.11
CA VAL A 13 16.49 19.63 -4.38
C VAL A 13 15.01 19.58 -4.71
N ASP A 14 14.70 19.87 -5.96
CA ASP A 14 13.44 19.45 -6.54
C ASP A 14 13.45 17.93 -6.44
N ALA A 15 12.70 17.36 -5.48
CA ALA A 15 12.51 15.93 -5.35
C ALA A 15 11.59 15.43 -6.48
N SER A 16 11.93 15.80 -7.71
CA SER A 16 11.22 15.44 -8.91
C SER A 16 11.84 14.17 -9.46
N SER A 17 11.02 13.14 -9.57
CA SER A 17 11.38 11.89 -10.25
C SER A 17 11.34 12.06 -11.78
N GLU A 18 10.94 13.22 -12.30
CA GLU A 18 10.89 13.49 -13.74
C GLU A 18 12.31 13.55 -14.31
N GLY A 19 12.69 12.45 -14.95
CA GLY A 19 13.97 12.30 -15.63
C GLY A 19 14.91 11.27 -15.00
N LEU A 20 14.52 10.59 -13.92
CA LEU A 20 15.36 9.56 -13.29
C LEU A 20 15.39 8.29 -14.20
N PRO A 21 16.55 7.89 -14.77
CA PRO A 21 16.62 6.73 -15.64
C PRO A 21 16.20 5.47 -14.87
N GLY A 22 15.07 4.88 -15.27
CA GLY A 22 14.47 3.71 -14.61
C GLY A 22 13.23 4.00 -13.75
N ALA A 23 12.76 5.24 -13.65
CA ALA A 23 11.51 5.58 -12.95
C ALA A 23 10.31 4.78 -13.49
N ASP A 24 10.22 4.60 -14.81
CA ASP A 24 9.15 3.81 -15.45
C ASP A 24 9.16 2.33 -15.00
N LEU A 25 10.34 1.75 -14.81
CA LEU A 25 10.45 0.35 -14.33
C LEU A 25 10.01 0.23 -12.87
N ILE A 26 10.42 1.18 -12.02
CA ILE A 26 10.02 1.21 -10.61
C ILE A 26 8.51 1.41 -10.50
N GLN A 27 7.94 2.30 -11.30
CA GLN A 27 6.50 2.53 -11.34
C GLN A 27 5.74 1.28 -11.80
N GLN A 28 6.22 0.61 -12.86
CA GLN A 28 5.64 -0.64 -13.32
C GLN A 28 5.68 -1.74 -12.25
N LEU A 29 6.80 -1.87 -11.51
CA LEU A 29 6.89 -2.82 -10.41
C LEU A 29 5.94 -2.47 -9.27
N LEU A 30 5.76 -1.19 -8.96
CA LEU A 30 4.84 -0.73 -7.93
C LEU A 30 3.38 -1.01 -8.30
N ASP A 31 3.00 -0.76 -9.55
CA ASP A 31 1.66 -1.06 -10.08
C ASP A 31 1.37 -2.57 -9.99
N TRP A 32 2.36 -3.41 -10.30
CA TRP A 32 2.25 -4.86 -10.14
C TRP A 32 2.13 -5.27 -8.68
N ALA A 33 2.92 -4.67 -7.79
CA ALA A 33 2.84 -4.93 -6.36
C ALA A 33 1.46 -4.55 -5.80
N GLN A 34 0.90 -3.42 -6.23
CA GLN A 34 -0.45 -2.99 -5.86
C GLN A 34 -1.50 -3.97 -6.39
N MET A 35 -1.38 -4.42 -7.64
CA MET A 35 -2.27 -5.43 -8.20
C MET A 35 -2.21 -6.73 -7.39
N ILE A 36 -1.01 -7.23 -7.06
CA ILE A 36 -0.84 -8.44 -6.23
C ILE A 36 -1.42 -8.23 -4.83
N ALA A 37 -1.22 -7.07 -4.21
CA ALA A 37 -1.77 -6.76 -2.89
C ALA A 37 -3.30 -6.81 -2.89
N LEU A 38 -3.95 -6.27 -3.92
CA LEU A 38 -5.41 -6.33 -4.08
C LEU A 38 -5.90 -7.76 -4.33
N TRP A 39 -5.20 -8.54 -5.15
CA TRP A 39 -5.54 -9.95 -5.38
C TRP A 39 -5.34 -10.81 -4.13
N ALA A 40 -4.28 -10.57 -3.35
CA ALA A 40 -4.03 -11.26 -2.09
C ALA A 40 -5.11 -10.91 -1.06
N SER A 41 -5.50 -9.64 -0.98
CA SER A 41 -6.61 -9.17 -0.16
C SER A 41 -7.91 -9.88 -0.54
N LEU A 42 -8.28 -9.87 -1.82
CA LEU A 42 -9.46 -10.57 -2.32
C LEU A 42 -9.42 -12.06 -1.99
N GLY A 43 -8.28 -12.71 -2.23
CA GLY A 43 -8.05 -14.11 -1.90
C GLY A 43 -8.30 -14.41 -0.42
N SER A 44 -7.79 -13.57 0.48
CA SER A 44 -7.99 -13.75 1.92
C SER A 44 -9.43 -13.53 2.39
N ILE A 45 -10.16 -12.58 1.76
CA ILE A 45 -11.60 -12.38 1.99
C ILE A 45 -12.37 -13.63 1.61
N LEU A 46 -12.14 -14.14 0.40
CA LEU A 46 -12.83 -15.33 -0.11
C LEU A 46 -12.50 -16.58 0.72
N LEU A 47 -11.22 -16.78 1.06
CA LEU A 47 -10.79 -17.93 1.85
C LEU A 47 -11.33 -17.86 3.29
N GLY A 48 -11.33 -16.68 3.89
CA GLY A 48 -11.91 -16.44 5.21
C GLY A 48 -13.43 -16.65 5.22
N ALA A 49 -14.13 -16.16 4.20
CA ALA A 49 -15.57 -16.36 4.03
C ALA A 49 -15.92 -17.84 3.82
N ALA A 50 -15.14 -18.58 3.02
CA ALA A 50 -15.32 -20.01 2.80
C ALA A 50 -15.11 -20.80 4.10
N MET A 51 -14.03 -20.52 4.84
CA MET A 51 -13.79 -21.15 6.15
C MET A 51 -14.90 -20.83 7.16
N TYR A 52 -15.37 -19.59 7.19
CA TYR A 52 -16.48 -19.19 8.06
C TYR A 52 -17.78 -19.92 7.69
N GLY A 53 -18.11 -20.01 6.41
CA GLY A 53 -19.30 -20.70 5.92
C GLY A 53 -19.28 -22.19 6.27
N LEU A 54 -18.18 -22.88 5.95
CA LEU A 54 -18.03 -24.31 6.24
C LEU A 54 -18.07 -24.60 7.75
N ALA A 55 -17.43 -23.74 8.55
CA ALA A 55 -17.40 -23.89 10.00
C ALA A 55 -18.75 -23.61 10.68
N ARG A 56 -19.58 -22.73 10.09
CA ARG A 56 -20.93 -22.44 10.58
C ARG A 56 -21.85 -23.64 10.42
N GLU A 57 -21.71 -24.40 9.34
CA GLU A 57 -22.51 -25.61 9.10
C GLU A 57 -22.00 -26.80 9.93
N GLY A 58 -20.68 -26.92 10.12
CA GLY A 58 -20.06 -27.97 10.94
C GLY A 58 -20.07 -27.73 12.45
N GLY A 59 -20.69 -26.66 12.95
CA GLY A 59 -20.76 -26.35 14.39
C GLY A 59 -19.41 -25.96 15.05
N SER A 60 -18.38 -25.68 14.25
CA SER A 60 -17.03 -25.39 14.75
C SER A 60 -16.81 -23.89 14.93
N TYR A 61 -17.05 -23.41 16.16
CA TYR A 61 -16.83 -22.00 16.52
C TYR A 61 -15.38 -21.54 16.32
N GLY A 62 -14.39 -22.42 16.58
CA GLY A 62 -12.98 -22.09 16.43
C GLY A 62 -12.54 -21.92 14.97
N ALA A 63 -13.11 -22.69 14.04
CA ALA A 63 -12.84 -22.51 12.61
C ALA A 63 -13.58 -21.28 12.06
N ALA A 64 -14.78 -21.00 12.57
CA ALA A 64 -15.56 -19.83 12.20
C ALA A 64 -14.88 -18.51 12.61
N SER A 65 -14.30 -18.44 13.82
CA SER A 65 -13.57 -17.27 14.26
C SER A 65 -12.31 -17.02 13.42
N LYS A 66 -11.55 -18.07 13.11
CA LYS A 66 -10.38 -17.98 12.21
C LYS A 66 -10.78 -17.50 10.81
N GLY A 67 -11.87 -18.03 10.25
CA GLY A 67 -12.40 -17.58 8.95
C GLY A 67 -12.72 -16.08 8.93
N LYS A 68 -13.39 -15.58 9.97
CA LYS A 68 -13.64 -14.14 10.11
C LYS A 68 -12.36 -13.33 10.20
N SER A 69 -11.37 -13.76 11.00
CA SER A 69 -10.10 -13.04 11.12
C SER A 69 -9.34 -12.98 9.80
N PHE A 70 -9.33 -14.05 9.01
CA PHE A 70 -8.75 -14.05 7.67
C PHE A 70 -9.46 -13.07 6.73
N ALA A 71 -10.80 -13.07 6.74
CA ALA A 71 -11.55 -12.15 5.89
C ALA A 71 -11.34 -10.68 6.29
N LEU A 72 -11.31 -10.40 7.60
CA LEU A 72 -11.00 -9.06 8.10
C LEU A 72 -9.58 -8.62 7.76
N GLY A 73 -8.60 -9.53 7.83
CA GLY A 73 -7.23 -9.26 7.40
C GLY A 73 -7.18 -8.82 5.94
N GLY A 74 -7.96 -9.45 5.07
CA GLY A 74 -8.11 -9.04 3.68
C GLY A 74 -8.72 -7.66 3.51
N VAL A 75 -9.81 -7.35 4.22
CA VAL A 75 -10.44 -6.02 4.17
C VAL A 75 -9.44 -4.92 4.57
N VAL A 76 -8.69 -5.13 5.66
CA VAL A 76 -7.64 -4.19 6.09
C VAL A 76 -6.56 -4.06 5.02
N GLY A 77 -6.12 -5.18 4.44
CA GLY A 77 -5.15 -5.18 3.33
C GLY A 77 -5.64 -4.40 2.10
N ALA A 78 -6.93 -4.49 1.76
CA ALA A 78 -7.51 -3.76 0.63
C ALA A 78 -7.45 -2.24 0.86
N ILE A 79 -7.82 -1.82 2.07
CA ILE A 79 -7.83 -0.41 2.47
C ILE A 79 -6.41 0.14 2.44
N LEU A 80 -5.46 -0.58 3.04
CA LEU A 80 -4.05 -0.15 3.04
C LEU A 80 -3.48 -0.08 1.62
N ALA A 81 -3.74 -1.07 0.77
CA ALA A 81 -3.29 -1.07 -0.62
C ALA A 81 -3.89 0.10 -1.43
N GLY A 82 -5.15 0.46 -1.18
CA GLY A 82 -5.80 1.59 -1.86
C GLY A 82 -5.33 2.96 -1.36
N LEU A 83 -5.00 3.09 -0.07
CA LEU A 83 -4.57 4.36 0.54
C LEU A 83 -3.06 4.62 0.42
N ALA A 84 -2.25 3.59 0.17
CA ALA A 84 -0.79 3.70 0.12
C ALA A 84 -0.28 4.79 -0.85
N PRO A 85 -0.75 4.91 -2.11
CA PRO A 85 -0.26 5.94 -3.02
C PRO A 85 -0.59 7.35 -2.55
N SER A 86 -1.81 7.56 -2.04
CA SER A 86 -2.25 8.86 -1.51
C SER A 86 -1.46 9.26 -0.27
N ALA A 87 -1.19 8.32 0.64
CA ALA A 87 -0.38 8.59 1.82
C ALA A 87 1.06 8.98 1.45
N VAL A 88 1.66 8.31 0.46
CA VAL A 88 2.99 8.63 -0.04
C VAL A 88 3.01 10.03 -0.65
N ASN A 89 2.03 10.39 -1.48
CA ASN A 89 1.93 11.72 -2.09
C ASN A 89 1.81 12.83 -1.04
N LEU A 90 0.98 12.64 0.00
CA LEU A 90 0.82 13.61 1.09
C LEU A 90 2.11 13.79 1.91
N LEU A 91 2.91 12.72 2.09
CA LEU A 91 4.20 12.81 2.78
C LEU A 91 5.24 13.57 1.96
N PHE A 92 5.27 13.37 0.64
CA PHE A 92 6.14 14.14 -0.25
C PHE A 92 5.74 15.62 -0.29
N GLU A 93 4.44 15.93 -0.32
CA GLU A 93 3.92 17.31 -0.27
C GLU A 93 4.22 17.99 1.08
N ALA A 94 4.20 17.26 2.19
CA ALA A 94 4.50 17.81 3.52
C ALA A 94 6.00 17.91 3.85
N ALA A 95 6.86 17.21 3.10
CA ALA A 95 8.30 17.17 3.31
C ALA A 95 9.09 18.13 2.38
N GLY A 96 8.45 18.66 1.33
CA GLY A 96 8.94 19.77 0.50
C GLY A 96 8.53 21.12 1.07
#